data_AF-A0A8T3ZKA6-F1
#
_entry.id   AF-A0A8T3ZKA6-F1
#
_cell.length_a   1.000
_cell.length_b   1.000
_cell.length_c   1.000
_cell.angle_alpha   90.00
_cell.angle_beta   90.00
_cell.angle_gamma   90.00
#
_symmetry.space_group_name_H-M   'P 1'
#
loop_
_entity.id
_entity.type
_entity.pdbx_description
1 polymer ?
#
loop_
_entity_poly.entity_id
_entity_poly.type
_entity_poly.pdbx_seq_one_letter_code
_entity_poly.pdbx_strand_id
1 'polypeptide(L)' 'DKWFKGTSGRKLLKEFPEIKRKYFWGSGFWGSQSYIDSVGRNPEIIKNYVKNQGRQRKELSLKNFA' A
#
# COMPACT_ATOMS: atom_id res chain seq x y z
N ASP A 1 -6.40 -0.86 -11.19
CA ASP A 1 -5.53 -0.10 -10.25
C ASP A 1 -4.07 0.05 -10.74
N LYS A 2 -3.49 -0.96 -11.41
CA LYS A 2 -2.09 -0.98 -11.89
C LYS A 2 -1.64 0.30 -12.62
N TRP A 3 -2.42 0.77 -13.60
CA TRP A 3 -2.11 2.00 -14.33
C TRP A 3 -2.19 3.25 -13.46
N PHE A 4 -3.23 3.36 -12.63
CA PHE A 4 -3.43 4.50 -11.76
C PHE A 4 -2.30 4.62 -10.74
N LYS A 5 -2.01 3.53 -10.00
CA LYS A 5 -0.94 3.49 -9.00
C LYS A 5 0.44 3.64 -9.65
N GLY A 6 0.69 2.96 -10.76
CA GLY A 6 1.97 3.02 -11.47
C GLY A 6 2.28 4.42 -12.01
N THR A 7 1.35 5.01 -12.76
CA THR A 7 1.55 6.33 -13.37
C THR A 7 1.60 7.44 -12.31
N SER A 8 0.69 7.44 -11.33
CA SER A 8 0.70 8.45 -10.26
C SER A 8 1.97 8.35 -9.42
N GLY A 9 2.36 7.15 -8.99
CA GLY A 9 3.57 6.93 -8.19
C GLY A 9 4.83 7.35 -8.95
N ARG A 10 4.93 7.03 -10.24
CA ARG A 10 6.06 7.47 -11.08
C ARG A 10 6.12 8.98 -11.22
N LYS A 11 4.99 9.64 -11.48
CA LYS A 11 4.94 11.11 -11.62
C LYS A 11 5.32 11.80 -10.31
N LEU A 12 4.74 11.38 -9.19
CA LEU A 12 5.02 11.96 -7.86
C LEU A 12 6.49 11.79 -7.47
N LEU A 13 7.06 10.60 -7.61
CA LEU A 13 8.47 10.37 -7.22
C LEU A 13 9.48 10.98 -8.20
N LYS A 14 9.05 11.36 -9.41
CA LYS A 14 9.87 12.13 -10.36
C LYS A 14 9.86 13.62 -9.98
N GLU A 15 8.71 14.14 -9.58
CA GLU A 15 8.53 15.53 -9.15
C GLU A 15 9.22 15.82 -7.81
N PHE A 16 9.17 14.85 -6.88
CA PHE A 16 9.72 14.97 -5.52
C PHE A 16 10.83 13.93 -5.26
N PRO A 17 12.01 14.08 -5.89
CA PRO A 17 13.10 13.11 -5.77
C PRO A 17 13.67 13.01 -4.34
N GLU A 18 13.58 14.06 -3.54
CA GLU A 18 13.96 14.08 -2.13
C GLU A 18 13.10 13.14 -1.29
N ILE A 19 11.79 13.09 -1.57
CA ILE A 19 10.87 12.15 -0.92
C ILE A 19 11.25 10.72 -1.28
N LYS A 20 11.51 10.45 -2.57
CA LYS A 20 11.93 9.12 -3.05
C LYS A 20 13.17 8.61 -2.32
N ARG A 21 14.19 9.47 -2.17
CA ARG A 21 15.44 9.12 -1.50
C ARG A 21 15.27 8.95 0.00
N LYS A 22 14.53 9.84 0.65
CA LYS A 22 14.41 9.89 2.11
C LYS A 22 13.49 8.82 2.69
N TYR A 23 12.36 8.54 2.02
CA TYR A 23 11.28 7.73 2.60
C TYR A 23 11.01 6.43 1.85
N PHE A 24 11.45 6.31 0.59
CA PHE A 24 11.13 5.14 -0.23
C PHE A 24 12.35 4.30 -0.59
N TRP A 25 13.58 4.72 -0.26
CA TRP A 25 14.83 3.97 -0.50
C TRP A 25 14.96 3.39 -1.92
N GLY A 26 14.47 4.14 -2.92
CA GLY A 26 14.47 3.70 -4.32
C GLY A 26 13.29 2.82 -4.76
N SER A 27 12.39 2.45 -3.84
CA SER A 27 11.16 1.70 -4.12
C SER A 27 10.03 2.56 -4.71
N GLY A 28 8.87 1.95 -4.92
CA GLY A 28 7.67 2.58 -5.47
C GLY A 28 6.82 3.29 -4.40
N PHE A 29 5.99 4.23 -4.85
CA PHE A 29 5.19 5.09 -3.96
C PHE A 29 4.05 4.35 -3.25
N TRP A 30 3.38 3.44 -3.96
CA TRP A 30 2.22 2.71 -3.43
C TRP A 30 2.59 1.29 -3.02
N GLY A 31 1.97 0.80 -1.94
CA GLY A 31 1.99 -0.63 -1.60
C GLY A 31 1.34 -1.49 -2.68
N SER A 32 1.64 -2.80 -2.70
CA SER A 32 1.11 -3.72 -3.71
C SER A 32 -0.41 -3.83 -3.67
N GLN A 33 -0.99 -3.86 -2.47
CA GLN A 33 -2.42 -4.10 -2.27
C GLN A 33 -3.26 -2.85 -2.53
N SER A 34 -4.50 -3.07 -2.95
CA SER A 34 -5.53 -2.05 -3.15
C SER A 34 -6.80 -2.53 -2.46
N TYR A 35 -7.62 -1.62 -1.95
CA TYR A 35 -8.99 -1.91 -1.49
C TYR A 35 -9.96 -1.24 -2.46
N ILE A 36 -10.96 -1.98 -2.91
CA ILE A 36 -11.99 -1.52 -3.86
C ILE A 36 -13.33 -2.04 -3.34
N ASP A 37 -14.32 -1.15 -3.22
CA ASP A 37 -15.66 -1.49 -2.77
C ASP A 37 -16.68 -0.52 -3.38
N SER A 38 -17.96 -0.88 -3.29
CA SER A 38 -19.08 -0.07 -3.77
C SER A 38 -19.37 1.12 -2.85
N VAL A 39 -19.95 2.17 -3.41
CA VAL A 39 -20.38 3.35 -2.64
C VAL A 39 -21.52 2.98 -1.68
N GLY A 40 -21.55 3.59 -0.49
CA GLY A 40 -22.58 3.35 0.53
C GLY A 40 -22.24 2.26 1.56
N ARG A 41 -21.00 1.74 1.53
CA ARG A 41 -20.51 0.74 2.49
C ARG A 41 -20.00 1.37 3.78
N ASN A 42 -19.97 0.58 4.86
CA ASN A 42 -19.56 1.03 6.18
C ASN A 42 -18.07 1.48 6.20
N PRO A 43 -17.76 2.74 6.57
CA PRO A 43 -16.40 3.26 6.65
C PRO A 43 -15.46 2.49 7.61
N GLU A 44 -16.01 1.77 8.58
CA GLU A 44 -15.21 0.98 9.52
C GLU A 44 -14.45 -0.15 8.81
N ILE A 45 -14.94 -0.62 7.65
CA ILE A 45 -14.28 -1.67 6.86
C ILE A 45 -12.96 -1.15 6.27
N ILE A 46 -12.97 0.02 5.61
CA ILE A 46 -11.74 0.61 5.05
C ILE A 46 -10.76 1.01 6.15
N LYS A 47 -11.26 1.49 7.29
CA LYS A 47 -10.43 1.80 8.47
C LYS A 47 -9.72 0.56 9.00
N ASN A 48 -10.42 -0.56 9.12
CA ASN A 48 -9.83 -1.84 9.52
C ASN A 48 -8.86 -2.37 8.47
N TYR A 49 -9.15 -2.22 7.18
CA TYR A 49 -8.22 -2.56 6.10
C TYR A 49 -6.90 -1.80 6.27
N VAL A 50 -6.93 -0.47 6.40
CA VAL A 50 -5.74 0.37 6.58
C VAL A 50 -4.99 0.01 7.86
N LYS A 51 -5.68 -0.16 9.00
CA LYS A 51 -5.08 -0.52 10.29
C LYS A 51 -4.28 -1.81 10.24
N ASN A 52 -4.73 -2.77 9.43
CA ASN A 52 -4.14 -4.10 9.33
C ASN A 52 -3.16 -4.28 8.17
N GLN A 53 -2.98 -3.27 7.31
CA GLN A 53 -1.97 -3.33 6.25
C GLN A 53 -0.57 -3.55 6.83
N GLY A 54 0.20 -4.46 6.23
CA GLY A 54 1.58 -4.78 6.63
C GLY A 54 1.71 -5.74 7.84
N ARG A 55 0.65 -6.00 8.60
CA ARG A 55 0.70 -6.89 9.79
C ARG A 55 0.61 -8.39 9.44
N GLN A 56 -0.16 -8.74 8.41
CA GLN A 56 -0.47 -10.16 8.12
C GLN A 56 0.72 -11.00 7.65
N ARG A 57 1.81 -10.40 7.14
CA ARG A 57 2.92 -11.18 6.56
C ARG A 57 3.76 -11.91 7.61
N LYS A 58 3.83 -11.43 8.86
CA LYS A 58 4.61 -12.07 9.94
C LYS A 58 3.91 -13.29 10.55
N GLU A 59 2.58 -13.24 10.71
CA GLU A 59 1.83 -14.29 11.40
C GLU A 59 1.65 -15.56 10.55
N LEU A 60 1.49 -15.43 9.23
CA LEU A 60 1.41 -16.59 8.32
C LEU A 60 2.75 -17.32 8.19
N SER A 61 3.88 -16.60 8.26
CA SER A 61 5.20 -17.22 8.17
C SER A 61 5.49 -18.12 9.38
N LEU A 62 5.18 -17.67 10.59
CA LEU A 62 5.53 -18.42 11.82
C LEU A 62 4.66 -19.67 12.03
N LYS A 63 3.41 -19.65 11.56
CA LYS A 63 2.49 -20.81 11.62
C LYS A 63 2.83 -21.93 10.63
N ASN A 64 3.67 -21.65 9.63
CA ASN A 64 4.06 -22.64 8.62
C ASN A 64 5.37 -23.37 8.99
N PHE A 65 6.03 -22.98 10.08
CA PHE A 65 7.26 -23.58 10.60
C PHE A 65 7.11 -24.13 12.03
N ALA A 66 5.91 -24.06 12.60
CA ALA A 66 5.53 -24.65 13.88
C ALA A 66 4.49 -25.75 13.62
#